data_AF-A0A7C8CU96-F1
#
_entry.id   AF-A0A7C8CU96-F1
#
_cell.length_a   1.000
_cell.length_b   1.000
_cell.length_c   1.000
_cell.angle_alpha   90.00
_cell.angle_beta   90.00
_cell.angle_gamma   90.00
#
_symmetry.space_group_name_H-M   'P 1'
#
loop_
_entity.id
_entity.type
_entity.pdbx_description
1 polymer ?
#
loop_
_entity_poly.entity_id
_entity_poly.type
_entity_poly.pdbx_seq_one_letter_code
_entity_poly.pdbx_strand_id
1 'polypeptide(L)'
;MSLGLDHSQLAPLLGRLSPYLLRQLTRAGESALELHADEVGLEHYFWMLTRDDDSALFAAIDQAFADTDTVIADVLSLCSGILVTTQGGALPISTGGVRAATAAGEMAREMALEKTSCACLLLAAHDELAPDLQRDLAAAGLDLSAVRAALVPGSAAHERGGHLFKHFSIDARQAVVLAAQAATLSGEKSVGPARLLAAALAADGDLAGRAGLSAKGARSTIGDRAHDPSPPPPRVLGPDQGLLAFLGSLEPGATSLDLAHQLLCTPETELAQVFVRQKITPALLMRARVAYDDPSE
;
A
#
# COMPACT_ATOMS: atom_id res chain seq x y z
N MET A 1 15.91 6.89 3.63
CA MET A 1 16.24 7.22 2.23
C MET A 1 15.13 6.64 1.38
N SER A 2 14.63 7.40 0.40
CA SER A 2 13.39 7.11 -0.30
C SER A 2 13.53 7.23 -1.83
N LEU A 3 13.77 8.43 -2.37
CA LEU A 3 14.08 8.67 -3.79
C LEU A 3 15.53 9.13 -3.96
N GLY A 4 16.24 8.56 -4.93
CA GLY A 4 17.59 8.98 -5.29
C GLY A 4 17.56 10.29 -6.08
N LEU A 5 17.51 11.44 -5.39
CA LEU A 5 17.50 12.76 -6.05
C LEU A 5 18.77 13.03 -6.88
N ASP A 6 19.90 12.41 -6.50
CA ASP A 6 21.16 12.47 -7.24
C ASP A 6 21.20 11.55 -8.48
N HIS A 7 20.07 10.89 -8.82
CA HIS A 7 19.97 10.06 -10.01
C HIS A 7 20.29 10.88 -11.26
N SER A 8 21.20 10.37 -12.11
CA SER A 8 21.83 11.12 -13.21
C SER A 8 20.83 11.73 -14.20
N GLN A 9 19.69 11.08 -14.40
CA GLN A 9 18.61 11.56 -15.27
C GLN A 9 17.61 12.47 -14.56
N LEU A 10 17.49 12.37 -13.23
CA LEU A 10 16.52 13.13 -12.44
C LEU A 10 17.08 14.49 -12.04
N ALA A 11 18.33 14.53 -11.55
CA ALA A 11 18.97 15.73 -11.02
C ALA A 11 18.87 16.95 -11.96
N PRO A 12 19.06 16.83 -13.30
CA PRO A 12 18.89 17.96 -14.22
C PRO A 12 17.45 18.47 -14.33
N LEU A 13 16.45 17.63 -14.05
CA LEU A 13 15.03 17.96 -14.15
C LEU A 13 14.49 18.62 -12.88
N LEU A 14 15.12 18.39 -11.72
CA LEU A 14 14.66 18.93 -10.44
C LEU A 14 14.61 20.46 -10.42
N GLY A 15 15.51 21.13 -11.14
CA GLY A 15 15.54 22.60 -11.24
C GLY A 15 14.32 23.21 -11.95
N ARG A 16 13.46 22.40 -12.56
CA ARG A 16 12.20 22.84 -13.19
C ARG A 16 11.04 22.87 -12.20
N LEU A 17 11.17 22.23 -11.05
CA LEU A 17 10.12 22.13 -10.04
C LEU A 17 10.19 23.30 -9.07
N SER A 18 9.02 23.76 -8.59
CA SER A 18 8.95 24.65 -7.43
C SER A 18 9.47 23.93 -6.18
N PRO A 19 9.88 24.68 -5.13
CA PRO A 19 10.30 24.07 -3.85
C PRO A 19 9.25 23.14 -3.24
N TYR A 20 7.97 23.54 -3.32
CA TYR A 20 6.84 22.72 -2.89
C TYR A 20 6.79 21.38 -3.62
N LEU A 21 6.81 21.42 -4.96
CA LEU A 21 6.78 20.23 -5.80
C LEU A 21 7.97 19.29 -5.56
N LEU A 22 9.16 19.84 -5.33
CA LEU A 22 10.34 19.04 -4.97
C LEU A 22 10.14 18.27 -3.66
N ARG A 23 9.51 18.89 -2.65
CA ARG A 23 9.18 18.21 -1.40
C ARG A 23 8.10 17.14 -1.60
N GLN A 24 7.08 17.41 -2.40
CA GLN A 24 6.06 16.42 -2.72
C GLN A 24 6.63 15.23 -3.50
N LEU A 25 7.60 15.47 -4.39
CA LEU A 25 8.32 14.38 -5.08
C LEU A 25 9.15 13.55 -4.10
N THR A 26 9.76 14.18 -3.10
CA THR A 26 10.50 13.47 -2.05
C THR A 26 9.55 12.61 -1.19
N ARG A 27 8.40 13.16 -0.79
CA ARG A 27 7.34 12.43 -0.08
C ARG A 27 6.75 11.30 -0.92
N ALA A 28 6.66 11.48 -2.24
CA ALA A 28 6.22 10.43 -3.15
C ALA A 28 7.20 9.26 -3.16
N GLY A 29 8.50 9.54 -3.07
CA GLY A 29 9.51 8.50 -2.85
C GLY A 29 9.34 7.77 -1.52
N GLU A 30 9.05 8.50 -0.44
CA GLU A 30 8.83 7.90 0.90
C GLU A 30 7.60 6.98 0.87
N SER A 31 6.54 7.46 0.23
CA SER A 31 5.31 6.72 -0.01
C SER A 31 5.53 5.48 -0.88
N ALA A 32 6.23 5.59 -2.01
CA ALA A 32 6.57 4.44 -2.84
C ALA A 32 7.37 3.37 -2.06
N LEU A 33 8.24 3.81 -1.15
CA LEU A 33 8.96 2.92 -0.27
C LEU A 33 8.03 2.19 0.71
N GLU A 34 7.09 2.92 1.35
CA GLU A 34 6.04 2.36 2.22
C GLU A 34 5.11 1.38 1.48
N LEU A 35 4.84 1.65 0.20
CA LEU A 35 4.06 0.77 -0.68
C LEU A 35 4.87 -0.44 -1.18
N HIS A 36 6.15 -0.54 -0.85
CA HIS A 36 7.05 -1.59 -1.34
C HIS A 36 7.22 -1.58 -2.89
N ALA A 37 7.11 -0.42 -3.53
CA ALA A 37 7.31 -0.24 -4.97
C ALA A 37 8.79 -0.37 -5.37
N ASP A 38 9.11 -0.86 -6.57
CA ASP A 38 10.51 -0.95 -7.02
C ASP A 38 11.06 0.39 -7.54
N GLU A 39 10.19 1.26 -8.03
CA GLU A 39 10.51 2.56 -8.62
C GLU A 39 9.46 3.61 -8.22
N VAL A 40 9.83 4.89 -8.30
CA VAL A 40 8.91 6.01 -8.10
C VAL A 40 8.30 6.40 -9.44
N GLY A 41 7.05 5.99 -9.65
CA GLY A 41 6.21 6.39 -10.78
C GLY A 41 5.46 7.72 -10.61
N LEU A 42 4.83 8.16 -11.70
CA LEU A 42 4.03 9.39 -11.76
C LEU A 42 2.82 9.35 -10.83
N GLU A 43 2.23 8.18 -10.65
CA GLU A 43 1.06 7.91 -9.82
C GLU A 43 1.35 8.21 -8.36
N HIS A 44 2.54 7.85 -7.85
CA HIS A 44 2.95 8.18 -6.49
C HIS A 44 3.03 9.69 -6.28
N TYR A 45 3.50 10.40 -7.30
CA TYR A 45 3.67 11.84 -7.21
C TYR A 45 2.32 12.56 -7.19
N PHE A 46 1.41 12.18 -8.09
CA PHE A 46 0.05 12.68 -8.06
C PHE A 46 -0.71 12.24 -6.81
N TRP A 47 -0.44 11.03 -6.27
CA TRP A 47 -1.04 10.60 -5.02
C TRP A 47 -0.67 11.52 -3.84
N MET A 48 0.57 12.04 -3.81
CA MET A 48 0.98 13.04 -2.80
C MET A 48 0.30 14.38 -3.00
N LEU A 49 0.17 14.84 -4.25
CA LEU A 49 -0.47 16.12 -4.54
C LEU A 49 -1.97 16.08 -4.24
N THR A 50 -2.67 15.00 -4.59
CA THR A 50 -4.14 14.91 -4.40
C THR A 50 -4.56 14.66 -2.96
N ARG A 51 -3.64 14.38 -2.04
CA ARG A 51 -3.91 14.19 -0.59
C ARG A 51 -3.41 15.32 0.30
N ASP A 52 -2.72 16.30 -0.29
CA ASP A 52 -2.18 17.45 0.42
C ASP A 52 -3.20 18.58 0.33
N ASP A 53 -3.88 18.86 1.42
CA ASP A 53 -4.97 19.84 1.52
C ASP A 53 -4.51 21.27 1.29
N ASP A 54 -3.21 21.52 1.47
CA ASP A 54 -2.55 22.79 1.16
C ASP A 54 -2.21 22.95 -0.33
N SER A 55 -2.33 21.91 -1.15
CA SER A 55 -1.97 21.98 -2.58
C SER A 55 -3.03 22.70 -3.41
N ALA A 56 -2.59 23.46 -4.43
CA ALA A 56 -3.52 24.09 -5.35
C ALA A 56 -4.36 23.06 -6.14
N LEU A 57 -3.77 21.89 -6.44
CA LEU A 57 -4.48 20.78 -7.06
C LEU A 57 -5.61 20.25 -6.18
N PHE A 58 -5.36 19.98 -4.90
CA PHE A 58 -6.39 19.52 -3.96
C PHE A 58 -7.53 20.53 -3.88
N ALA A 59 -7.21 21.82 -3.68
CA ALA A 59 -8.21 22.88 -3.63
C ALA A 59 -9.05 22.95 -4.91
N ALA A 60 -8.42 22.77 -6.09
CA ALA A 60 -9.15 22.76 -7.36
C ALA A 60 -10.08 21.54 -7.51
N ILE A 61 -9.69 20.37 -6.98
CA ILE A 61 -10.48 19.14 -7.02
C ILE A 61 -11.68 19.25 -6.08
N ASP A 62 -11.44 19.65 -4.83
CA ASP A 62 -12.46 19.84 -3.80
C ASP A 62 -13.56 20.81 -4.29
N GLN A 63 -13.14 21.92 -4.91
CA GLN A 63 -14.05 22.95 -5.41
C GLN A 63 -14.71 22.59 -6.76
N ALA A 64 -14.25 21.53 -7.43
CA ALA A 64 -14.89 20.98 -8.62
C ALA A 64 -16.14 20.13 -8.31
N PHE A 65 -16.53 20.01 -7.03
CA PHE A 65 -17.53 19.03 -6.54
C PHE A 65 -17.15 17.59 -6.87
N ALA A 66 -15.87 17.32 -7.06
CA ALA A 66 -15.35 15.96 -7.15
C ALA A 66 -15.29 15.37 -5.73
N ASP A 67 -15.47 14.07 -5.63
CA ASP A 67 -15.19 13.36 -4.38
C ASP A 67 -13.67 13.15 -4.28
N THR A 68 -13.00 14.02 -3.53
CA THR A 68 -11.55 14.02 -3.36
C THR A 68 -11.05 12.71 -2.75
N ASP A 69 -11.80 12.11 -1.83
CA ASP A 69 -11.45 10.81 -1.24
C ASP A 69 -11.46 9.71 -2.30
N THR A 70 -12.46 9.74 -3.19
CA THR A 70 -12.51 8.82 -4.34
C THR A 70 -11.34 9.06 -5.30
N VAL A 71 -10.97 10.31 -5.61
CA VAL A 71 -9.78 10.61 -6.43
C VAL A 71 -8.52 10.04 -5.79
N ILE A 72 -8.30 10.30 -4.50
CA ILE A 72 -7.13 9.82 -3.76
C ILE A 72 -7.07 8.30 -3.79
N ALA A 73 -8.19 7.61 -3.55
CA ALA A 73 -8.27 6.16 -3.55
C ALA A 73 -8.01 5.56 -4.95
N ASP A 74 -8.57 6.17 -5.99
CA ASP A 74 -8.35 5.76 -7.38
C ASP A 74 -6.87 5.93 -7.77
N VAL A 75 -6.24 7.07 -7.46
CA VAL A 75 -4.82 7.29 -7.75
C VAL A 75 -3.93 6.30 -6.97
N LEU A 76 -4.23 6.05 -5.69
CA LEU A 76 -3.51 5.04 -4.89
C LEU A 76 -3.59 3.66 -5.55
N SER A 77 -4.73 3.29 -6.12
CA SER A 77 -4.90 1.98 -6.76
C SER A 77 -4.05 1.78 -8.02
N LEU A 78 -3.58 2.88 -8.63
CA LEU A 78 -2.66 2.86 -9.77
C LEU A 78 -1.18 2.86 -9.35
N CYS A 79 -0.87 3.22 -8.09
CA CYS A 79 0.49 3.21 -7.60
C CYS A 79 1.07 1.79 -7.65
N SER A 80 2.31 1.66 -8.10
CA SER A 80 3.01 0.38 -8.02
C SER A 80 3.33 0.04 -6.56
N GLY A 81 3.42 -1.26 -6.25
CA GLY A 81 3.66 -1.73 -4.88
C GLY A 81 2.76 -2.90 -4.48
N ILE A 82 2.69 -3.14 -3.17
CA ILE A 82 1.95 -4.25 -2.56
C ILE A 82 0.66 -3.70 -1.93
N LEU A 83 -0.39 -3.70 -2.73
CA LEU A 83 -1.73 -3.26 -2.36
C LEU A 83 -2.71 -4.44 -2.34
N VAL A 84 -3.67 -4.40 -1.43
CA VAL A 84 -4.83 -5.29 -1.42
C VAL A 84 -6.05 -4.52 -1.91
N THR A 85 -6.57 -4.89 -3.07
CA THR A 85 -7.79 -4.30 -3.62
C THR A 85 -9.02 -4.99 -3.04
N THR A 86 -9.98 -4.18 -2.60
CA THR A 86 -11.27 -4.61 -2.08
C THR A 86 -12.38 -3.80 -2.76
N GLN A 87 -13.64 -4.16 -2.50
CA GLN A 87 -14.79 -3.37 -2.99
C GLN A 87 -14.79 -1.93 -2.44
N GLY A 88 -14.09 -1.66 -1.33
CA GLY A 88 -13.99 -0.33 -0.71
C GLY A 88 -12.73 0.45 -1.07
N GLY A 89 -11.93 -0.01 -2.04
CA GLY A 89 -10.68 0.63 -2.46
C GLY A 89 -9.44 -0.26 -2.26
N ALA A 90 -8.26 0.35 -2.40
CA ALA A 90 -6.97 -0.31 -2.22
C ALA A 90 -6.35 0.06 -0.86
N LEU A 91 -5.82 -0.94 -0.15
CA LEU A 91 -5.11 -0.73 1.11
C LEU A 91 -3.70 -1.32 1.03
N PRO A 92 -2.65 -0.57 1.42
CA PRO A 92 -1.29 -1.10 1.43
C PRO A 92 -1.10 -2.14 2.52
N ILE A 93 -0.11 -2.99 2.33
CA ILE A 93 0.35 -3.91 3.37
C ILE A 93 1.51 -3.25 4.12
N SER A 94 1.43 -3.24 5.44
CA SER A 94 2.50 -2.73 6.31
C SER A 94 3.81 -3.53 6.12
N THR A 95 4.93 -2.98 6.59
CA THR A 95 6.21 -3.71 6.50
C THR A 95 6.19 -5.01 7.30
N GLY A 96 5.62 -5.04 8.51
CA GLY A 96 5.46 -6.27 9.26
C GLY A 96 4.50 -7.24 8.55
N GLY A 97 3.44 -6.72 7.92
CA GLY A 97 2.54 -7.53 7.11
C GLY A 97 3.23 -8.21 5.91
N VAL A 98 4.12 -7.48 5.21
CA VAL A 98 4.94 -8.05 4.11
C VAL A 98 5.94 -9.08 4.62
N ARG A 99 6.59 -8.82 5.77
CA ARG A 99 7.48 -9.81 6.41
C ARG A 99 6.73 -11.08 6.79
N ALA A 100 5.55 -10.94 7.42
CA ALA A 100 4.68 -12.06 7.77
C ALA A 100 4.27 -12.88 6.54
N ALA A 101 3.82 -12.21 5.47
CA ALA A 101 3.43 -12.88 4.23
C ALA A 101 4.61 -13.60 3.55
N THR A 102 5.78 -12.96 3.52
CA THR A 102 7.02 -13.55 3.00
C THR A 102 7.42 -14.78 3.82
N ALA A 103 7.48 -14.66 5.15
CA ALA A 103 7.82 -15.75 6.06
C ALA A 103 6.81 -16.91 5.99
N ALA A 104 5.52 -16.64 5.75
CA ALA A 104 4.53 -17.68 5.49
C ALA A 104 4.82 -18.46 4.21
N GLY A 105 5.24 -17.76 3.14
CA GLY A 105 5.70 -18.38 1.89
C GLY A 105 6.95 -19.23 2.07
N GLU A 106 7.92 -18.72 2.83
CA GLU A 106 9.15 -19.44 3.16
C GLU A 106 8.87 -20.70 3.99
N MET A 107 8.00 -20.60 4.99
CA MET A 107 7.55 -21.74 5.80
C MET A 107 6.88 -22.81 4.93
N ALA A 108 5.98 -22.41 4.02
CA ALA A 108 5.34 -23.36 3.10
C ALA A 108 6.38 -24.07 2.20
N ARG A 109 7.40 -23.34 1.74
CA ARG A 109 8.50 -23.89 0.94
C ARG A 109 9.38 -24.85 1.73
N GLU A 110 9.77 -24.49 2.95
CA GLU A 110 10.57 -25.36 3.83
C GLU A 110 9.84 -26.65 4.17
N MET A 111 8.52 -26.57 4.32
CA MET A 111 7.62 -27.70 4.53
C MET A 111 7.22 -28.41 3.22
N ALA A 112 7.78 -28.04 2.07
CA ALA A 112 7.47 -28.61 0.75
C ALA A 112 5.97 -28.70 0.45
N LEU A 113 5.21 -27.69 0.89
CA LEU A 113 3.77 -27.57 0.65
C LEU A 113 3.51 -27.05 -0.76
N GLU A 114 2.42 -27.51 -1.38
CA GLU A 114 1.99 -27.03 -2.69
C GLU A 114 1.65 -25.52 -2.65
N LYS A 115 1.03 -25.05 -1.57
CA LYS A 115 0.54 -23.67 -1.40
C LYS A 115 0.76 -23.16 0.01
N THR A 116 0.88 -21.84 0.15
CA THR A 116 0.88 -21.16 1.45
C THR A 116 -0.53 -21.17 2.04
N SER A 117 -0.71 -21.85 3.17
CA SER A 117 -2.00 -22.02 3.84
C SER A 117 -2.28 -20.93 4.88
N CYS A 118 -3.53 -20.87 5.38
CA CYS A 118 -3.90 -20.02 6.52
C CYS A 118 -3.07 -20.35 7.78
N ALA A 119 -2.66 -21.60 7.97
CA ALA A 119 -1.80 -21.99 9.10
C ALA A 119 -0.40 -21.36 8.98
N CYS A 120 0.22 -21.38 7.79
CA CYS A 120 1.50 -20.70 7.58
C CYS A 120 1.38 -19.19 7.83
N LEU A 121 0.31 -18.57 7.33
CA LEU A 121 0.04 -17.15 7.51
C LEU A 121 -0.19 -16.78 8.98
N LEU A 122 -0.98 -17.58 9.71
CA LEU A 122 -1.24 -17.41 11.14
C LEU A 122 0.07 -17.43 11.95
N LEU A 123 0.91 -18.45 11.72
CA LEU A 123 2.16 -18.62 12.45
C LEU A 123 3.14 -17.47 12.17
N ALA A 124 3.35 -17.13 10.89
CA ALA A 124 4.25 -16.05 10.52
C ALA A 124 3.74 -14.67 10.97
N ALA A 125 2.44 -14.43 10.88
CA ALA A 125 1.84 -13.18 11.36
C ALA A 125 1.94 -13.04 12.88
N HIS A 126 1.79 -14.14 13.63
CA HIS A 126 2.01 -14.16 15.08
C HIS A 126 3.46 -13.78 15.42
N ASP A 127 4.43 -14.36 14.72
CA ASP A 127 5.85 -14.17 15.00
C ASP A 127 6.32 -12.71 14.75
N GLU A 128 5.58 -11.94 13.92
CA GLU A 128 5.81 -10.50 13.67
C GLU A 128 5.08 -9.56 14.67
N LEU A 129 4.25 -10.09 15.58
CA LEU A 129 3.56 -9.25 16.56
C LEU A 129 4.51 -8.74 17.65
N ALA A 130 4.14 -7.59 18.24
CA ALA A 130 4.78 -7.12 19.47
C ALA A 130 4.68 -8.18 20.59
N PRO A 131 5.74 -8.42 21.39
CA PRO A 131 5.74 -9.46 22.43
C PRO A 131 4.58 -9.37 23.43
N ASP A 132 4.14 -8.14 23.74
CA ASP A 132 3.01 -7.91 24.66
C ASP A 132 1.69 -8.41 24.08
N LEU A 133 1.46 -8.18 22.77
CA LEU A 133 0.27 -8.66 22.09
C LEU A 133 0.30 -10.19 21.90
N GLN A 134 1.47 -10.79 21.66
CA GLN A 134 1.62 -12.25 21.67
C GLN A 134 1.22 -12.84 23.03
N ARG A 135 1.69 -12.25 24.14
CA ARG A 135 1.35 -12.68 25.50
C ARG A 135 -0.14 -12.56 25.78
N ASP A 136 -0.78 -11.48 25.36
CA ASP A 136 -2.22 -11.28 25.53
C ASP A 136 -3.05 -12.27 24.72
N LEU A 137 -2.63 -12.57 23.48
CA LEU A 137 -3.28 -13.59 22.66
C LEU A 137 -3.13 -14.99 23.28
N ALA A 138 -1.95 -15.32 23.79
CA ALA A 138 -1.74 -16.56 24.52
C ALA A 138 -2.61 -16.65 25.79
N ALA A 139 -2.70 -15.56 26.57
CA ALA A 139 -3.58 -15.47 27.74
C ALA A 139 -5.07 -15.59 27.39
N ALA A 140 -5.46 -15.17 26.18
CA ALA A 140 -6.79 -15.33 25.64
C ALA A 140 -7.07 -16.75 25.10
N GLY A 141 -6.07 -17.65 25.09
CA GLY A 141 -6.21 -19.05 24.69
C GLY A 141 -5.63 -19.39 23.32
N LEU A 142 -4.87 -18.49 22.68
CA LEU A 142 -4.15 -18.83 21.45
C LEU A 142 -3.02 -19.82 21.75
N ASP A 143 -3.14 -21.04 21.22
CA ASP A 143 -2.10 -22.07 21.26
C ASP A 143 -1.72 -22.50 19.84
N LEU A 144 -0.49 -22.18 19.44
CA LEU A 144 0.03 -22.49 18.12
C LEU A 144 0.69 -23.87 18.02
N SER A 145 0.82 -24.61 19.13
CA SER A 145 1.49 -25.91 19.16
C SER A 145 0.78 -26.95 18.29
N ALA A 146 -0.54 -27.06 18.42
CA ALA A 146 -1.37 -27.95 17.61
C ALA A 146 -1.43 -27.53 16.13
N VAL A 147 -1.35 -26.22 15.85
CA VAL A 147 -1.27 -25.68 14.49
C VAL A 147 0.05 -26.09 13.84
N ARG A 148 1.18 -25.91 14.53
CA ARG A 148 2.51 -26.32 14.04
C ARG A 148 2.59 -27.82 13.83
N ALA A 149 2.05 -28.63 14.75
CA ALA A 149 2.03 -30.08 14.64
C ALA A 149 1.17 -30.60 13.47
N ALA A 150 0.14 -29.86 13.08
CA ALA A 150 -0.74 -30.20 11.97
C ALA A 150 -0.16 -29.87 10.58
N LEU A 151 0.92 -29.06 10.51
CA LEU A 151 1.64 -28.83 9.26
C LEU A 151 2.47 -30.07 8.92
N VAL A 152 1.94 -30.89 8.01
CA VAL A 152 2.63 -32.10 7.53
C VAL A 152 3.54 -31.74 6.36
N PRO A 153 4.85 -32.10 6.39
CA PRO A 153 5.73 -31.91 5.25
C PRO A 153 5.17 -32.57 3.99
N GLY A 154 5.11 -31.82 2.90
CA GLY A 154 4.73 -32.33 1.59
C GLY A 154 5.92 -32.88 0.80
N SER A 155 5.67 -33.17 -0.47
CA SER A 155 6.69 -33.58 -1.45
C SER A 155 6.71 -32.66 -2.69
N ALA A 156 5.99 -31.54 -2.64
CA ALA A 156 5.85 -30.64 -3.77
C ALA A 156 7.08 -29.72 -3.86
N ALA A 157 7.59 -29.54 -5.08
CA ALA A 157 8.56 -28.49 -5.36
C ALA A 157 7.83 -27.14 -5.41
N HIS A 158 7.91 -26.37 -4.33
CA HIS A 158 7.37 -25.01 -4.30
C HIS A 158 8.21 -24.11 -5.22
N GLU A 159 7.66 -23.67 -6.35
CA GLU A 159 8.38 -22.88 -7.35
C GLU A 159 8.82 -21.51 -6.80
N ARG A 160 10.09 -21.16 -7.03
CA ARG A 160 10.59 -19.80 -6.72
C ARG A 160 10.13 -18.83 -7.81
N GLY A 161 9.44 -17.76 -7.41
CA GLY A 161 9.20 -16.58 -8.25
C GLY A 161 7.73 -16.25 -8.51
N GLY A 162 7.48 -14.97 -8.81
CA GLY A 162 6.16 -14.36 -8.96
C GLY A 162 5.86 -13.36 -7.85
N HIS A 163 4.68 -12.75 -7.91
CA HIS A 163 4.24 -11.80 -6.89
C HIS A 163 3.95 -12.48 -5.55
N LEU A 164 4.00 -11.71 -4.45
CA LEU A 164 3.96 -12.18 -3.05
C LEU A 164 2.84 -13.21 -2.77
N PHE A 165 1.64 -12.99 -3.31
CA PHE A 165 0.46 -13.84 -3.07
C PHE A 165 0.22 -14.93 -4.12
N LYS A 166 1.11 -15.11 -5.10
CA LYS A 166 0.91 -16.05 -6.23
C LYS A 166 0.62 -17.47 -5.76
N HIS A 167 1.36 -17.93 -4.75
CA HIS A 167 1.31 -19.32 -4.27
C HIS A 167 0.44 -19.50 -3.02
N PHE A 168 -0.32 -18.48 -2.63
CA PHE A 168 -1.26 -18.60 -1.52
C PHE A 168 -2.44 -19.49 -1.92
N SER A 169 -2.92 -20.30 -0.96
CA SER A 169 -4.17 -21.04 -1.13
C SER A 169 -5.35 -20.08 -1.35
N ILE A 170 -6.49 -20.61 -1.80
CA ILE A 170 -7.71 -19.80 -1.96
C ILE A 170 -8.09 -19.15 -0.62
N ASP A 171 -8.10 -19.94 0.46
CA ASP A 171 -8.45 -19.45 1.78
C ASP A 171 -7.43 -18.44 2.34
N ALA A 172 -6.13 -18.64 2.06
CA ALA A 172 -5.10 -17.69 2.48
C ALA A 172 -5.22 -16.35 1.73
N ARG A 173 -5.56 -16.36 0.44
CA ARG A 173 -5.88 -15.13 -0.31
C ARG A 173 -7.15 -14.47 0.22
N GLN A 174 -8.17 -15.26 0.54
CA GLN A 174 -9.39 -14.75 1.18
C GLN A 174 -9.09 -14.11 2.55
N ALA A 175 -8.18 -14.69 3.34
CA ALA A 175 -7.72 -14.10 4.60
C ALA A 175 -7.07 -12.72 4.39
N VAL A 176 -6.23 -12.54 3.37
CA VAL A 176 -5.63 -11.24 3.05
C VAL A 176 -6.70 -10.20 2.70
N VAL A 177 -7.70 -10.56 1.91
CA VAL A 177 -8.83 -9.68 1.57
C VAL A 177 -9.66 -9.33 2.82
N LEU A 178 -9.96 -10.31 3.68
CA LEU A 178 -10.68 -10.09 4.94
C LEU A 178 -9.90 -9.19 5.90
N ALA A 179 -8.57 -9.33 5.93
CA ALA A 179 -7.70 -8.47 6.73
C ALA A 179 -7.77 -7.01 6.25
N ALA A 180 -7.73 -6.78 4.93
CA ALA A 180 -7.87 -5.46 4.34
C ALA A 180 -9.24 -4.83 4.65
N GLN A 181 -10.33 -5.59 4.46
CA GLN A 181 -11.67 -5.11 4.82
C GLN A 181 -11.79 -4.74 6.30
N ALA A 182 -11.23 -5.55 7.20
CA ALA A 182 -11.25 -5.27 8.63
C ALA A 182 -10.42 -4.03 9.02
N ALA A 183 -9.27 -3.83 8.37
CA ALA A 183 -8.43 -2.66 8.54
C ALA A 183 -9.15 -1.39 8.06
N THR A 184 -9.76 -1.41 6.87
CA THR A 184 -10.58 -0.31 6.34
C THR A 184 -11.73 0.05 7.29
N LEU A 185 -12.49 -0.94 7.77
CA LEU A 185 -13.59 -0.71 8.72
C LEU A 185 -13.13 -0.12 10.07
N SER A 186 -11.85 -0.31 10.43
CA SER A 186 -11.26 0.22 11.67
C SER A 186 -10.50 1.53 11.45
N GLY A 187 -10.48 2.08 10.23
CA GLY A 187 -9.76 3.31 9.89
C GLY A 187 -8.22 3.14 9.86
N GLU A 188 -7.72 1.92 9.71
CA GLU A 188 -6.29 1.67 9.57
C GLU A 188 -5.78 2.07 8.18
N LYS A 189 -4.53 2.54 8.15
CA LYS A 189 -3.86 2.97 6.90
C LYS A 189 -3.22 1.81 6.13
N SER A 190 -3.06 0.64 6.74
CA SER A 190 -2.40 -0.51 6.14
C SER A 190 -2.81 -1.82 6.80
N VAL A 191 -2.56 -2.95 6.12
CA VAL A 191 -2.78 -4.29 6.65
C VAL A 191 -1.56 -4.72 7.48
N GLY A 192 -1.75 -4.82 8.80
CA GLY A 192 -0.77 -5.30 9.78
C GLY A 192 -0.75 -6.82 10.00
N PRO A 193 0.30 -7.37 10.66
CA PRO A 193 0.34 -8.78 11.07
C PRO A 193 -0.86 -9.18 11.93
N ALA A 194 -1.33 -8.29 12.83
CA ALA A 194 -2.47 -8.57 13.69
C ALA A 194 -3.76 -8.83 12.89
N ARG A 195 -3.97 -8.09 11.79
CA ARG A 195 -5.11 -8.27 10.89
C ARG A 195 -4.98 -9.54 10.07
N LEU A 196 -3.79 -9.85 9.57
CA LEU A 196 -3.52 -11.11 8.87
C LEU A 196 -3.77 -12.33 9.76
N LEU A 197 -3.33 -12.28 11.02
CA LEU A 197 -3.57 -13.33 12.02
C LEU A 197 -5.06 -13.57 12.26
N ALA A 198 -5.79 -12.50 12.58
CA ALA A 198 -7.21 -12.61 12.89
C ALA A 198 -8.05 -13.05 11.67
N ALA A 199 -7.64 -12.66 10.47
CA ALA A 199 -8.29 -13.06 9.23
C ALA A 199 -7.96 -14.50 8.82
N ALA A 200 -6.74 -14.99 9.08
CA ALA A 200 -6.38 -16.40 8.86
C ALA A 200 -7.26 -17.34 9.71
N LEU A 201 -7.51 -16.98 10.97
CA LEU A 201 -8.45 -17.68 11.86
C LEU A 201 -9.92 -17.59 11.38
N ALA A 202 -10.27 -16.57 10.60
CA ALA A 202 -11.62 -16.39 10.09
C ALA A 202 -11.87 -17.17 8.79
N ALA A 203 -10.83 -17.29 7.95
CA ALA A 203 -10.90 -17.95 6.66
C ALA A 203 -10.87 -19.49 6.76
N ASP A 204 -10.23 -20.04 7.79
CA ASP A 204 -10.18 -21.49 8.05
C ASP A 204 -10.82 -21.80 9.43
N GLY A 205 -12.04 -22.36 9.40
CA GLY A 205 -12.81 -22.68 10.60
C GLY A 205 -12.19 -23.77 11.47
N ASP A 206 -11.49 -24.74 10.86
CA ASP A 206 -10.79 -25.80 11.59
C ASP A 206 -9.52 -25.26 12.25
N LEU A 207 -8.89 -24.25 11.65
CA LEU A 207 -7.71 -23.59 12.21
C LEU A 207 -8.01 -22.91 13.53
N ALA A 208 -9.16 -22.24 13.67
CA ALA A 208 -9.56 -21.63 14.94
C ALA A 208 -9.73 -22.66 16.06
N GLY A 209 -10.29 -23.84 15.73
CA GLY A 209 -10.40 -24.96 16.66
C GLY A 209 -9.05 -25.50 17.10
N ARG A 210 -8.11 -25.68 16.16
CA ARG A 210 -6.73 -26.11 16.47
C ARG A 210 -5.96 -25.07 17.26
N ALA A 211 -6.16 -23.79 16.97
CA ALA A 211 -5.44 -22.69 17.60
C ALA A 211 -5.99 -22.31 18.98
N GLY A 212 -7.10 -22.90 19.41
CA GLY A 212 -7.74 -22.60 20.71
C GLY A 212 -8.42 -21.22 20.80
N LEU A 213 -8.36 -20.40 19.74
CA LEU A 213 -8.88 -19.04 19.72
C LEU A 213 -9.70 -18.76 18.46
N SER A 214 -10.93 -18.29 18.65
CA SER A 214 -11.79 -17.84 17.54
C SER A 214 -11.29 -16.52 16.94
N ALA A 215 -11.60 -16.27 15.67
CA ALA A 215 -11.31 -14.99 15.03
C ALA A 215 -11.94 -13.79 15.75
N LYS A 216 -13.13 -13.96 16.34
CA LYS A 216 -13.78 -12.92 17.16
C LYS A 216 -12.98 -12.66 18.44
N GLY A 217 -12.52 -13.71 19.11
CA GLY A 217 -11.66 -13.63 20.29
C GLY A 217 -10.35 -12.89 19.97
N ALA A 218 -9.66 -13.30 18.90
CA ALA A 218 -8.45 -12.63 18.44
C ALA A 218 -8.65 -11.13 18.17
N ARG A 219 -9.71 -10.75 17.44
CA ARG A 219 -10.04 -9.34 17.20
C ARG A 219 -10.30 -8.56 18.49
N SER A 220 -11.00 -9.18 19.45
CA SER A 220 -11.27 -8.56 20.75
C SER A 220 -9.99 -8.33 21.57
N THR A 221 -9.03 -9.26 21.50
CA THR A 221 -7.75 -9.13 22.20
C THR A 221 -6.82 -8.11 21.54
N ILE A 222 -6.84 -8.05 20.21
CA ILE A 222 -6.06 -7.08 19.43
C ILE A 222 -6.57 -5.65 19.71
N GLY A 223 -7.89 -5.44 19.60
CA GLY A 223 -8.50 -4.11 19.77
C GLY A 223 -7.84 -3.06 18.89
N ASP A 224 -7.51 -1.90 19.47
CA ASP A 224 -6.90 -0.77 18.76
C ASP A 224 -5.39 -0.95 18.50
N ARG A 225 -4.79 -2.06 18.95
CA ARG A 225 -3.37 -2.39 18.76
C ARG A 225 -3.08 -3.11 17.44
N ALA A 226 -4.00 -3.02 16.49
CA ALA A 226 -3.85 -3.64 15.17
C ALA A 226 -2.85 -2.89 14.27
N HIS A 227 -2.64 -1.60 14.53
CA HIS A 227 -1.75 -0.76 13.75
C HIS A 227 -0.30 -1.25 13.84
N ASP A 228 0.35 -1.42 12.68
CA ASP A 228 1.76 -1.76 12.56
C ASP A 228 2.58 -0.52 12.17
N PRO A 229 3.34 0.08 13.09
CA PRO A 229 4.20 1.22 12.82
C PRO A 229 5.58 0.82 12.24
N SER A 230 5.78 -0.45 11.86
CA SER A 230 7.06 -0.94 11.33
C SER A 230 7.49 -0.13 10.10
N PRO A 231 8.66 0.53 10.12
CA PRO A 231 9.14 1.28 8.97
C PRO A 231 9.64 0.31 7.88
N PRO A 232 9.52 0.68 6.60
CA PRO A 232 10.09 -0.09 5.50
C PRO A 232 11.63 -0.13 5.59
N PRO A 233 12.27 -1.20 5.08
CA PRO A 233 13.72 -1.29 5.06
C PRO A 233 14.33 -0.16 4.22
N PRO A 234 15.46 0.43 4.66
CA PRO A 234 16.07 1.54 3.95
C PRO A 234 16.59 1.09 2.57
N ARG A 235 16.10 1.73 1.52
CA ARG A 235 16.61 1.58 0.14
C ARG A 235 16.41 2.88 -0.64
N VAL A 236 17.18 3.06 -1.69
CA VAL A 236 17.05 4.21 -2.59
C VAL A 236 16.29 3.73 -3.83
N LEU A 237 15.14 4.35 -4.10
CA LEU A 237 14.37 4.08 -5.31
C LEU A 237 14.83 5.01 -6.44
N GLY A 238 14.86 4.48 -7.66
CA GLY A 238 14.99 5.29 -8.87
C GLY A 238 13.62 5.81 -9.33
N PRO A 239 13.57 6.91 -10.10
CA PRO A 239 12.36 7.28 -10.82
C PRO A 239 12.12 6.31 -11.99
N ASP A 240 10.86 6.05 -12.31
CA ASP A 240 10.53 5.31 -13.52
C ASP A 240 10.71 6.18 -14.78
N GLN A 241 10.67 5.54 -15.96
CA GLN A 241 10.84 6.26 -17.23
C GLN A 241 9.66 7.21 -17.53
N GLY A 242 8.45 6.87 -17.08
CA GLY A 242 7.26 7.70 -17.28
C GLY A 242 7.35 9.04 -16.56
N LEU A 243 7.77 9.02 -15.30
CA LEU A 243 8.02 10.20 -14.48
C LEU A 243 9.12 11.06 -15.07
N LEU A 244 10.25 10.48 -15.49
CA LEU A 244 11.34 11.23 -16.11
C LEU A 244 10.90 11.95 -17.39
N ALA A 245 10.18 11.24 -18.28
CA ALA A 245 9.66 11.82 -19.51
C ALA A 245 8.65 12.95 -19.22
N PHE A 246 7.76 12.73 -18.24
CA PHE A 246 6.77 13.73 -17.83
C PHE A 246 7.43 14.99 -17.29
N LEU A 247 8.34 14.87 -16.32
CA LEU A 247 9.11 16.00 -15.76
C LEU A 247 9.94 16.72 -16.83
N GLY A 248 10.45 15.97 -17.82
CA GLY A 248 11.14 16.49 -19.00
C GLY A 248 10.28 17.39 -19.90
N SER A 249 8.95 17.32 -19.79
CA SER A 249 8.02 18.12 -20.58
C SER A 249 7.53 19.40 -19.90
N LEU A 250 7.79 19.59 -18.60
CA LEU A 250 7.22 20.68 -17.81
C LEU A 250 7.95 22.02 -17.98
N GLU A 251 7.26 23.13 -18.10
CA GLU A 251 7.93 24.45 -18.07
C GLU A 251 8.66 24.70 -16.73
N PRO A 252 9.77 25.47 -16.71
CA PRO A 252 10.44 25.83 -15.46
C PRO A 252 9.51 26.58 -14.50
N GLY A 253 9.51 26.18 -13.23
CA GLY A 253 8.65 26.76 -12.21
C GLY A 253 7.20 26.27 -12.24
N ALA A 254 6.95 25.11 -12.85
CA ALA A 254 5.61 24.51 -12.87
C ALA A 254 5.03 24.33 -11.46
N THR A 255 3.70 24.50 -11.36
CA THR A 255 2.89 24.28 -10.16
C THR A 255 2.13 22.95 -10.23
N SER A 256 1.53 22.49 -9.13
CA SER A 256 0.71 21.27 -9.08
C SER A 256 -0.46 21.31 -10.09
N LEU A 257 -1.02 22.50 -10.35
CA LEU A 257 -2.02 22.72 -11.39
C LEU A 257 -1.44 22.59 -12.80
N ASP A 258 -0.20 23.05 -13.05
CA ASP A 258 0.48 22.85 -14.34
C ASP A 258 0.77 21.37 -14.60
N LEU A 259 1.17 20.62 -13.57
CA LEU A 259 1.37 19.18 -13.65
C LEU A 259 0.05 18.49 -14.04
N ALA A 260 -1.03 18.76 -13.31
CA ALA A 260 -2.35 18.17 -13.61
C ALA A 260 -2.87 18.57 -14.99
N HIS A 261 -2.65 19.82 -15.41
CA HIS A 261 -3.02 20.27 -16.75
C HIS A 261 -2.25 19.51 -17.82
N GLN A 262 -0.93 19.39 -17.68
CA GLN A 262 -0.08 18.65 -18.61
C GLN A 262 -0.50 17.18 -18.71
N LEU A 263 -0.79 16.53 -17.57
CA LEU A 263 -1.29 15.16 -17.53
C LEU A 263 -2.59 14.99 -18.33
N LEU A 264 -3.54 15.92 -18.16
CA LEU A 264 -4.83 15.87 -18.85
C LEU A 264 -4.74 16.23 -20.34
N CYS A 265 -3.69 16.93 -20.77
CA CYS A 265 -3.39 17.13 -22.20
C CYS A 265 -2.86 15.85 -22.87
N THR A 266 -2.47 14.84 -22.09
CA THR A 266 -2.11 13.48 -22.54
C THR A 266 -3.08 12.44 -21.96
N PRO A 267 -4.36 12.42 -22.40
CA PRO A 267 -5.44 11.69 -21.73
C PRO A 267 -5.36 10.16 -21.87
N GLU A 268 -4.37 9.63 -22.59
CA GLU A 268 -4.23 8.20 -22.85
C GLU A 268 -3.71 7.41 -21.64
N THR A 269 -3.25 8.10 -20.59
CA THR A 269 -2.77 7.46 -19.35
C THR A 269 -3.93 7.07 -18.43
N GLU A 270 -3.84 5.93 -17.75
CA GLU A 270 -4.83 5.52 -16.75
C GLU A 270 -4.97 6.56 -15.62
N LEU A 271 -3.85 7.19 -15.26
CA LEU A 271 -3.82 8.27 -14.29
C LEU A 271 -4.67 9.47 -14.74
N ALA A 272 -4.55 9.92 -15.99
CA ALA A 272 -5.41 10.99 -16.52
C ALA A 272 -6.89 10.60 -16.50
N GLN A 273 -7.20 9.32 -16.76
CA GLN A 273 -8.59 8.82 -16.73
C GLN A 273 -9.24 8.91 -15.35
N VAL A 274 -8.47 8.84 -14.26
CA VAL A 274 -8.99 9.09 -12.89
C VAL A 274 -9.59 10.49 -12.80
N PHE A 275 -8.83 11.50 -13.20
CA PHE A 275 -9.26 12.89 -13.17
C PHE A 275 -10.46 13.14 -14.10
N VAL A 276 -10.44 12.55 -15.30
CA VAL A 276 -11.54 12.68 -16.28
C VAL A 276 -12.85 12.08 -15.76
N ARG A 277 -12.81 10.90 -15.11
CA ARG A 277 -14.02 10.28 -14.50
C ARG A 277 -14.66 11.19 -13.44
N GLN A 278 -13.85 11.97 -12.74
CA GLN A 278 -14.27 12.94 -11.74
C GLN A 278 -14.56 14.33 -12.33
N LYS A 279 -14.68 14.41 -13.68
CA LYS A 279 -14.99 15.63 -14.43
C LYS A 279 -13.98 16.77 -14.25
N ILE A 280 -12.77 16.44 -13.84
CA ILE A 280 -11.65 17.38 -13.77
C ILE A 280 -11.12 17.55 -15.19
N THR A 281 -11.13 18.78 -15.69
CA THR A 281 -10.78 19.10 -17.09
C THR A 281 -9.65 20.12 -17.16
N PRO A 282 -8.88 20.17 -18.26
CA PRO A 282 -7.85 21.20 -18.45
C PRO A 282 -8.39 22.63 -18.26
N ALA A 283 -9.59 22.91 -18.78
CA ALA A 283 -10.25 24.22 -18.66
C ALA A 283 -10.64 24.57 -17.21
N LEU A 284 -10.95 23.57 -16.37
CA LEU A 284 -11.17 23.79 -14.94
C LEU A 284 -9.86 24.18 -14.27
N LEU A 285 -8.78 23.42 -14.51
CA LEU A 285 -7.47 23.68 -13.91
C LEU A 285 -6.93 25.05 -14.31
N MET A 286 -7.08 25.45 -15.57
CA MET A 286 -6.67 26.78 -16.03
C MET A 286 -7.42 27.93 -15.34
N ARG A 287 -8.70 27.73 -14.99
CA ARG A 287 -9.44 28.72 -14.19
C ARG A 287 -9.00 28.73 -12.73
N ALA A 288 -8.73 27.55 -12.18
CA ALA A 288 -8.28 27.38 -10.79
C ALA A 288 -6.95 28.10 -10.53
N ARG A 289 -6.06 28.18 -11.52
CA ARG A 289 -4.77 28.89 -11.43
C ARG A 289 -4.86 30.37 -11.06
N VAL A 290 -6.02 31.01 -11.24
CA VAL A 290 -6.20 32.42 -10.87
C VAL A 290 -6.58 32.58 -9.40
N ALA A 291 -7.05 31.49 -8.77
CA ALA A 291 -7.60 31.49 -7.41
C ALA A 291 -6.72 30.72 -6.41
N TYR A 292 -5.94 29.74 -6.87
CA TYR A 292 -5.13 28.87 -6.03
C TYR A 292 -3.69 28.83 -6.53
N ASP A 293 -2.77 28.95 -5.59
CA ASP A 293 -1.34 28.80 -5.79
C ASP A 293 -0.81 27.76 -4.80
N ASP A 294 0.24 27.04 -5.22
CA ASP A 294 0.94 26.13 -4.30
C ASP A 294 1.60 26.92 -3.16
N PRO A 295 1.82 26.27 -2.00
CA PRO A 295 2.65 26.84 -0.95
C PRO A 295 4.02 27.29 -1.48
N SER A 296 4.49 28.43 -1.03
CA SER A 296 5.80 28.99 -1.44
C SER A 296 6.97 28.17 -0.91
N GLU A 297 6.81 27.68 0.32
CA GLU A 297 7.61 26.61 0.90
C GLU A 297 6.74 25.39 0.87
#